data_AF-A0A7S1TPJ8-F1
#
_entry.id   AF-A0A7S1TPJ8-F1
#
_cell.length_a   1.000
_cell.length_b   1.000
_cell.length_c   1.000
_cell.angle_alpha   90.00
_cell.angle_beta   90.00
_cell.angle_gamma   90.00
#
_symmetry.space_group_name_H-M   'P 1'
#
loop_
_entity.id
_entity.type
_entity.pdbx_description
1 polymer ?
#
loop_
_entity_poly.entity_id
_entity_poly.type
_entity_poly.pdbx_seq_one_letter_code
_entity_poly.pdbx_strand_id
1 'polypeptide(L)'
;DILEVEGLSFTEAAPFFKDMRWLPTCELGDTADMEFDTAVDAEMLYAGAISFTVRTRMWINWPRDKYASIPIEVRIALTNMNGRVRFGVRRRRSFFSFVEEPFLRFEV
;
A
#
# COMPACT_ATOMS: atom_id res chain seq x y z
N ASP A 1 -8.89 19.95 14.52
CA ASP A 1 -7.78 19.05 14.87
C ASP A 1 -6.86 18.92 13.68
N ILE A 2 -5.55 19.08 13.88
CA ILE A 2 -4.57 19.03 12.80
C ILE A 2 -3.95 17.63 12.84
N LEU A 3 -4.28 16.82 11.85
CA LEU A 3 -3.64 15.53 11.60
C LEU A 3 -2.62 15.80 10.49
N GLU A 4 -1.36 15.96 10.88
CA GLU A 4 -0.27 16.27 9.96
C GLU A 4 0.52 14.99 9.68
N VAL A 5 0.59 14.61 8.40
CA VAL A 5 1.40 13.48 7.95
C VAL A 5 2.77 14.01 7.58
N GLU A 6 3.78 13.59 8.33
CA GLU A 6 5.17 13.96 8.10
C GLU A 6 6.00 12.75 7.71
N GLY A 7 6.94 12.98 6.79
CA GLY A 7 8.04 12.06 6.49
C GLY A 7 7.57 10.71 5.94
N LEU A 8 7.47 10.59 4.61
CA LEU A 8 7.37 9.28 3.98
C LEU A 8 8.77 8.67 3.85
N SER A 9 8.95 7.47 4.40
CA SER A 9 10.22 6.75 4.36
C SER A 9 10.01 5.34 3.83
N PHE A 10 10.96 4.89 3.02
CA PHE A 10 10.96 3.56 2.42
C PHE A 10 12.26 2.86 2.81
N THR A 11 12.18 1.62 3.22
CA THR A 11 13.36 0.75 3.26
C THR A 11 13.79 0.39 1.84
N GLU A 12 15.08 0.10 1.63
CA GLU A 12 15.64 -0.32 0.34
C GLU A 12 15.16 -1.71 -0.13
N ALA A 13 14.31 -2.39 0.64
CA ALA A 13 13.73 -3.67 0.26
C ALA A 13 12.80 -3.50 -0.96
N ALA A 14 13.12 -4.17 -2.06
CA ALA A 14 12.26 -4.24 -3.23
C ALA A 14 11.19 -5.35 -3.07
N PRO A 15 9.99 -5.19 -3.66
CA PRO A 15 9.03 -6.28 -3.73
C PRO A 15 9.57 -7.43 -4.57
N PHE A 16 9.24 -8.66 -4.15
CA PHE A 16 9.56 -9.90 -4.84
C PHE A 16 8.32 -10.41 -5.57
N PHE A 17 8.51 -10.92 -6.80
CA PHE A 17 7.43 -11.46 -7.63
C PHE A 17 7.68 -12.94 -7.93
N LYS A 18 6.63 -13.76 -7.84
CA LYS A 18 6.67 -15.19 -8.18
C LYS A 18 5.39 -15.61 -8.91
N ASP A 19 5.38 -16.85 -9.39
CA ASP A 19 4.23 -17.47 -10.05
C ASP A 19 3.68 -16.63 -11.22
N MET A 20 4.61 -16.03 -11.98
CA MET A 20 4.29 -15.13 -13.09
C MET A 20 3.66 -15.88 -14.26
N ARG A 21 2.51 -15.41 -14.72
CA ARG A 21 1.78 -15.94 -15.87
C ARG A 21 1.43 -14.81 -16.83
N TRP A 22 1.85 -14.97 -18.09
CA TRP A 22 1.37 -14.12 -19.18
C TRP A 22 -0.10 -14.41 -19.44
N LEU A 23 -0.88 -13.34 -19.59
CA LEU A 23 -2.28 -13.42 -19.96
C LEU A 23 -2.42 -13.08 -21.44
N PRO A 24 -2.88 -14.03 -22.29
CA PRO A 24 -3.23 -13.72 -23.66
C PRO A 24 -4.45 -12.78 -23.70
N THR A 25 -4.56 -11.97 -24.75
CA THR A 25 -5.58 -10.92 -24.87
C THR A 25 -7.02 -11.45 -24.72
N CYS A 26 -7.26 -12.71 -25.07
CA CYS A 26 -8.57 -13.37 -24.91
C CYS A 26 -8.95 -13.70 -23.45
N GLU A 27 -7.97 -13.81 -22.53
CA GLU A 27 -8.19 -14.07 -21.11
C GLU A 27 -8.39 -12.77 -20.29
N LEU A 28 -8.23 -11.60 -20.91
CA LEU A 28 -8.43 -10.30 -20.26
C LEU A 28 -9.92 -9.97 -20.03
N GLY A 29 -10.86 -10.67 -20.69
CA GLY A 29 -12.32 -10.56 -20.49
C GLY A 29 -12.89 -9.15 -20.72
N ASP A 30 -14.19 -8.92 -20.48
CA ASP A 30 -14.87 -7.60 -20.56
C ASP A 30 -14.50 -6.64 -19.40
N THR A 31 -13.21 -6.54 -19.10
CA THR A 31 -12.68 -5.67 -18.04
C THR A 31 -11.94 -4.47 -18.63
N ALA A 32 -11.62 -3.47 -17.78
CA ALA A 32 -10.76 -2.35 -18.15
C ALA A 32 -9.38 -2.79 -18.68
N ASP A 33 -9.03 -4.07 -18.52
CA ASP A 33 -7.78 -4.67 -18.97
C ASP A 33 -7.74 -4.97 -20.49
N MET A 34 -8.90 -5.00 -21.18
CA MET A 34 -8.96 -5.14 -22.66
C MET A 34 -8.22 -4.04 -23.40
N GLU A 35 -8.01 -2.89 -22.75
CA GLU A 35 -7.28 -1.79 -23.35
C GLU A 35 -5.77 -2.05 -23.45
N PHE A 36 -5.20 -3.16 -22.97
CA PHE A 36 -3.75 -3.40 -22.95
C PHE A 36 -3.29 -4.49 -23.92
N ASP A 37 -2.11 -4.29 -24.51
CA ASP A 37 -1.57 -5.21 -25.55
C ASP A 37 -1.07 -6.52 -24.91
N THR A 38 -0.63 -6.47 -23.66
CA THR A 38 -0.15 -7.63 -22.90
C THR A 38 -0.26 -7.35 -21.39
N ALA A 39 -0.64 -8.38 -20.62
CA ALA A 39 -0.64 -8.33 -19.16
C ALA A 39 0.03 -9.58 -18.56
N VAL A 40 0.50 -9.43 -17.32
CA VAL A 40 1.10 -10.47 -16.50
C VAL A 40 0.35 -10.49 -15.17
N ASP A 41 -0.09 -11.68 -14.77
CA ASP A 41 -0.47 -11.98 -13.39
C ASP A 41 0.75 -12.47 -12.63
N ALA A 42 0.96 -11.98 -11.41
CA ALA A 42 2.01 -12.43 -10.53
C ALA A 42 1.56 -12.41 -9.07
N GLU A 43 2.16 -13.24 -8.23
CA GLU A 43 2.10 -13.06 -6.79
C GLU A 43 3.21 -12.09 -6.36
N MET A 44 2.82 -11.00 -5.69
CA MET A 44 3.75 -10.04 -5.11
C MET A 44 3.88 -10.28 -3.61
N LEU A 45 5.13 -10.31 -3.14
CA LEU A 45 5.50 -10.37 -1.73
C LEU A 45 6.40 -9.17 -1.42
N TYR A 46 6.00 -8.34 -0.48
CA TYR A 46 6.81 -7.23 0.01
C TYR A 46 7.05 -7.43 1.51
N ALA A 47 8.32 -7.53 1.88
CA ALA A 47 8.79 -7.62 3.26
C ALA A 47 9.82 -6.50 3.48
N GLY A 48 9.32 -5.35 3.92
CA GLY A 48 10.08 -4.11 4.11
C GLY A 48 9.24 -3.12 4.89
N ALA A 49 9.76 -1.94 5.23
CA ALA A 49 9.01 -0.93 5.98
C ALA A 49 8.74 0.29 5.10
N ILE A 50 7.46 0.52 4.78
CA ILE A 50 6.98 1.84 4.33
C ILE A 50 6.45 2.53 5.57
N SER A 51 7.17 3.52 6.10
CA SER A 51 6.77 4.21 7.32
C SER A 51 6.47 5.68 7.12
N PHE A 52 5.44 6.14 7.81
CA PHE A 52 5.06 7.55 7.89
C PHE A 52 4.79 7.93 9.34
N THR A 53 5.01 9.19 9.66
CA THR A 53 4.80 9.73 10.99
C THR A 53 3.55 10.61 10.98
N VAL A 54 2.63 10.37 11.91
CA VAL A 54 1.45 11.19 12.13
C VAL A 54 1.67 12.02 13.38
N ARG A 55 1.71 13.34 13.21
CA ARG A 55 1.68 14.28 14.33
C ARG A 55 0.23 14.68 14.59
N THR A 56 -0.19 14.51 15.84
CA THR A 56 -1.55 14.83 16.28
C THR A 56 -1.54 15.27 17.74
N ARG A 57 -2.71 15.59 18.29
CA ARG A 57 -2.89 15.90 19.70
C ARG A 57 -3.80 14.87 20.34
N MET A 58 -3.35 14.30 21.46
CA MET A 58 -4.20 13.43 22.28
C MET A 58 -4.89 14.28 23.34
N TRP A 59 -6.22 14.15 23.40
CA TRP A 59 -7.03 14.74 24.45
C TRP A 59 -7.00 13.83 25.67
N ILE A 60 -6.48 14.33 26.78
CA ILE A 60 -6.42 13.59 28.05
C ILE A 60 -7.35 14.28 29.03
N ASN A 61 -8.16 13.48 29.70
CA ASN A 61 -9.10 13.93 30.72
C ASN A 61 -8.74 13.36 32.09
N TRP A 62 -7.44 13.42 32.43
CA TRP A 62 -6.89 12.89 33.68
C TRP A 62 -5.96 13.92 34.33
N PRO A 63 -6.22 14.33 35.59
CA PRO A 63 -7.42 14.04 36.38
C PRO A 63 -8.69 14.60 35.73
N ARG A 64 -9.85 14.01 36.03
CA ARG A 64 -11.16 14.23 35.37
C ARG A 64 -11.58 15.70 35.23
N ASP A 65 -11.05 16.56 36.08
CA ASP A 65 -11.42 17.97 36.19
C ASP A 65 -10.48 18.88 35.38
N LYS A 66 -9.48 18.29 34.69
CA LYS A 66 -8.48 18.98 33.89
C LYS A 66 -8.48 18.42 32.47
N TYR A 67 -8.84 19.26 31.51
CA TYR A 67 -8.68 18.97 30.09
C TYR A 67 -7.30 19.46 29.63
N ALA A 68 -6.51 18.55 29.07
CA ALA A 68 -5.25 18.89 28.43
C ALA A 68 -5.20 18.25 27.04
N SER A 69 -4.62 18.99 26.08
CA SER A 69 -4.19 18.41 24.81
C SER A 69 -2.68 18.28 24.84
N ILE A 70 -2.18 17.05 24.68
CA ILE A 70 -0.74 16.80 24.57
C ILE A 70 -0.39 16.51 23.11
N PRO A 71 0.68 17.10 22.56
CA PRO A 71 1.17 16.69 21.25
C PRO A 71 1.68 15.25 21.35
N ILE A 72 1.32 14.42 20.39
CA ILE A 72 1.83 13.06 20.24
C ILE A 72 2.32 12.83 18.81
N GLU A 73 3.29 11.93 18.69
CA GLU A 73 3.83 11.47 17.42
C GLU A 73 3.58 9.97 17.32
N VAL A 74 2.85 9.55 16.29
CA VAL A 74 2.53 8.14 16.04
C VAL A 74 3.25 7.71 14.78
N ARG A 75 4.13 6.72 14.88
CA ARG A 75 4.82 6.17 13.72
C ARG A 75 4.08 4.94 13.23
N ILE A 76 3.65 4.94 11.97
CA ILE A 76 2.96 3.79 11.37
C ILE A 76 3.88 3.22 10.30
N ALA A 77 4.08 1.90 10.30
CA ALA A 77 4.90 1.19 9.33
C ALA A 77 4.13 0.02 8.69
N LEU A 78 3.98 0.02 7.37
CA LEU A 78 3.58 -1.18 6.62
C LEU A 78 4.80 -2.09 6.51
N THR A 79 4.78 -3.23 7.19
CA THR A 79 5.93 -4.15 7.27
C THR A 79 5.83 -5.36 6.33
N ASN A 80 4.61 -5.74 5.97
CA ASN A 80 4.37 -6.78 4.98
C ASN A 80 3.16 -6.45 4.10
N MET A 81 3.28 -6.76 2.82
CA MET A 81 2.20 -6.68 1.84
C MET A 81 2.30 -7.84 0.87
N ASN A 82 1.26 -8.66 0.81
CA ASN A 82 1.23 -9.86 -0.02
C ASN A 82 -0.09 -9.91 -0.79
N GLY A 83 -0.05 -10.22 -2.08
CA GLY A 83 -1.27 -10.34 -2.86
C GLY A 83 -1.00 -10.63 -4.33
N ARG A 84 -2.05 -11.01 -5.05
CA ARG A 84 -1.98 -11.21 -6.48
C ARG A 84 -2.12 -9.88 -7.20
N VAL A 85 -1.17 -9.60 -8.08
CA VAL A 85 -1.12 -8.38 -8.89
C VAL A 85 -1.25 -8.69 -10.36
N ARG A 86 -1.79 -7.72 -11.09
CA ARG A 86 -1.78 -7.69 -12.54
C ARG A 86 -1.11 -6.41 -12.99
N PHE A 87 -0.18 -6.54 -13.92
CA PHE A 87 0.43 -5.40 -14.56
C PHE A 87 0.60 -5.65 -16.04
N GLY A 88 0.48 -4.59 -16.82
CA GLY A 88 0.50 -4.69 -18.26
C GLY A 88 0.84 -3.36 -18.91
N VAL A 89 1.11 -3.45 -20.20
CA VAL A 89 1.58 -2.32 -21.01
C VAL A 89 0.82 -2.23 -22.31
N ARG A 90 0.59 -1.01 -22.78
CA ARG A 90 0.18 -0.67 -24.13
C ARG A 90 0.90 0.57 -24.57
N ARG A 91 1.72 0.48 -25.62
CA ARG A 91 2.49 1.57 -26.26
C ARG A 91 3.04 2.67 -25.32
N ARG A 92 2.19 3.56 -24.79
CA ARG A 92 2.53 4.70 -23.92
C ARG A 92 1.86 4.70 -22.54
N ARG A 93 1.22 3.60 -22.15
CA ARG A 93 0.51 3.43 -20.88
C ARG A 93 0.92 2.11 -20.24
N SER A 94 1.05 2.12 -18.92
CA SER A 94 1.24 0.96 -18.09
C SER A 94 0.23 0.99 -16.96
N PHE A 95 -0.16 -0.18 -16.47
CA PHE A 95 -0.93 -0.30 -15.24
C PHE A 95 -0.28 -1.30 -14.31
N PHE A 96 -0.55 -1.14 -13.02
CA PHE A 96 -0.19 -2.06 -11.96
C PHE A 96 -1.32 -2.00 -10.93
N SER A 97 -1.97 -3.13 -10.69
CA SER A 97 -3.08 -3.22 -9.75
C SER A 97 -3.06 -4.55 -9.02
N PHE A 98 -3.70 -4.58 -7.85
CA PHE A 98 -4.04 -5.85 -7.21
C PHE A 98 -5.29 -6.42 -7.88
N VAL A 99 -5.29 -7.74 -8.10
CA VAL A 99 -6.44 -8.47 -8.67
C VAL A 99 -7.54 -8.64 -7.62
N GLU A 100 -7.15 -8.74 -6.36
CA GLU A 100 -8.00 -8.90 -5.19
C GLU A 100 -7.44 -8.10 -4.00
N GLU A 101 -8.18 -8.02 -2.89
CA GLU A 101 -7.71 -7.30 -1.71
C GLU A 101 -6.41 -7.93 -1.16
N PRO A 102 -5.30 -7.18 -1.08
CA PRO A 102 -4.04 -7.74 -0.59
C PRO A 102 -4.07 -7.90 0.92
N PHE A 103 -3.28 -8.84 1.42
CA PHE A 103 -2.95 -8.92 2.82
C PHE A 103 -1.94 -7.83 3.19
N LEU A 104 -2.26 -7.04 4.22
CA LEU A 104 -1.43 -5.95 4.72
C LEU A 104 -1.16 -6.13 6.22
N ARG A 105 0.09 -5.90 6.65
CA ARG A 105 0.48 -5.88 8.07
C ARG A 105 1.09 -4.55 8.44
N PHE A 106 0.51 -3.91 9.44
CA PHE A 106 0.98 -2.64 10.00
C PHE A 106 1.58 -2.83 11.39
N GLU A 107 2.58 -2.03 11.71
CA GLU A 107 3.14 -1.83 13.05
C GLU A 107 2.96 -0.35 13.44
N VAL A 108 2.61 -0.11 14.69
CA VAL A 108 2.31 1.22 15.27
C VAL A 108 3.13 1.42 16.53
#